data_AF-A0A8R7VCG7-F1
#
_entry.id   AF-A0A8R7VCG7-F1
#
_cell.length_a   1.000
_cell.length_b   1.000
_cell.length_c   1.000
_cell.angle_alpha   90.00
_cell.angle_beta   90.00
_cell.angle_gamma   90.00
#
_symmetry.space_group_name_H-M   'P 1'
#
loop_
_entity.id
_entity.type
_entity.pdbx_description
1 polymer ?
#
loop_
_entity_poly.entity_id
_entity_poly.type
_entity_poly.pdbx_seq_one_letter_code
_entity_poly.pdbx_strand_id
1 'polypeptide(L)'
;MHGQPRRPKQPEDDAAAAAKAAKLRELQVQVLHNHHTYTYTEEALGLSFKLLEINPEAYTAWNYRKLALQHNLKELSDPEAIKSTVDNELRVVELALRQNPKSYGAWYHRKWLLNQKLAPVDFKREYGLLDKLLKVDARNFHGWNYRRFLAKFMGVPEEKELQYTMDKISENFSNYSAWHNRSILLSNLLIQQSEGFESKQKIFSEEFELVIQALFTDPSDQSGWFYHLWLLAQTSTPDNPQLISSWPSNGAKLSLCSARKNEDQNMVSSPSSICCYSLKEGIIPIVLYFNDPVKGLNPTNVKLNSDFVFDKDLQWRPLVITDSGYSNCWATYLEIRNKDCSTSQQFSVEVSIPCPDDIMSRSGSHCNCPVHFTFTIELGNNNDEAHDTDLFHDPISWSSSESFQSHGKPSCVAFDQLNITSALVQEESRWNLDRLSDEIDLFRDLPDENSKFAKLTLARLLLACAAIKSRGSSLIERKGYCEEALGFFSDLINLDPSHKRYYEDERSLVLMDQVTWKMFENSLLNRRSRQFSIAQLTWFL
;
A
#
# COMPACT_ATOMS: atom_id res chain seq x y z
N MET A 1 10.20 20.38 25.57
CA MET A 1 10.24 20.67 24.12
C MET A 1 8.88 21.11 23.58
N HIS A 2 7.78 20.41 23.86
CA HIS A 2 6.45 20.77 23.34
C HIS A 2 5.63 21.64 24.31
N GLY A 3 4.74 22.47 23.76
CA GLY A 3 3.73 23.22 24.52
C GLY A 3 4.27 24.27 25.50
N GLN A 4 5.57 24.61 25.43
CA GLN A 4 6.13 25.65 26.31
C GLN A 4 5.73 27.04 25.79
N PRO A 5 4.90 27.80 26.52
CA PRO A 5 4.52 29.14 26.11
C PRO A 5 5.76 30.03 26.08
N ARG A 6 5.99 30.73 24.97
CA ARG A 6 7.06 31.72 24.87
C ARG A 6 6.68 32.95 25.70
N ARG A 7 7.06 32.95 26.98
CA ARG A 7 6.92 34.10 27.88
C ARG A 7 8.30 34.74 28.09
N PRO A 8 8.37 36.07 28.29
CA PRO A 8 9.61 36.73 28.66
C PRO A 8 10.13 36.11 29.97
N LYS A 9 11.39 35.64 29.95
CA LYS A 9 11.99 34.96 31.09
C LYS A 9 12.14 35.92 32.27
N GLN A 10 11.57 35.56 33.42
CA GLN A 10 11.83 36.27 34.68
C GLN A 10 13.09 35.68 35.34
N PRO A 11 13.92 36.49 36.03
CA PRO A 11 15.10 35.98 36.74
C PRO A 11 14.78 34.87 37.76
N GLU A 12 13.58 34.89 38.34
CA GLU A 12 13.08 33.86 39.27
C GLU A 12 12.86 32.51 38.57
N ASP A 13 12.35 32.52 37.33
CA ASP A 13 12.14 31.30 36.54
C ASP A 13 13.47 30.63 36.18
N ASP A 14 14.49 31.42 35.85
CA ASP A 14 15.84 30.93 35.52
C ASP A 14 16.52 30.34 36.77
N ALA A 15 16.36 30.95 37.94
CA ALA A 15 16.86 30.41 39.21
C ALA A 15 16.17 29.08 39.57
N ALA A 16 14.84 29.00 39.42
CA ALA A 16 14.08 27.77 39.65
C ALA A 16 14.47 26.66 38.67
N ALA A 17 14.65 26.99 37.39
CA ALA A 17 15.11 26.03 36.37
C ALA A 17 16.54 25.53 36.67
N ALA A 18 17.45 26.41 37.08
CA ALA A 18 18.82 26.05 37.46
C ALA A 18 18.83 25.13 38.69
N ALA A 19 18.04 25.43 39.72
CA ALA A 19 17.89 24.59 40.90
C ALA A 19 17.33 23.20 40.56
N LYS A 20 16.29 23.14 39.72
CA LYS A 20 15.74 21.87 39.21
C LYS A 20 16.77 21.07 38.42
N ALA A 21 17.55 21.73 37.57
CA ALA A 21 18.61 21.09 36.79
C ALA A 21 19.75 20.57 37.68
N ALA A 22 20.14 21.33 38.71
CA ALA A 22 21.14 20.90 39.68
C ALA A 22 20.70 19.64 40.44
N LYS A 23 19.47 19.63 40.97
CA LYS A 23 18.87 18.47 41.62
C LYS A 23 18.81 17.25 40.69
N LEU A 24 18.42 17.45 39.43
CA LEU A 24 18.37 16.37 38.45
C LEU A 24 19.77 15.78 38.17
N ARG A 25 20.79 16.64 38.00
CA ARG A 25 22.18 16.19 37.81
C ARG A 25 22.70 15.41 39.00
N GLU A 26 22.43 15.88 40.22
CA GLU A 26 22.82 15.20 41.44
C GLU A 26 22.20 13.79 41.51
N LEU A 27 20.89 13.66 41.28
CA LEU A 27 20.20 12.38 41.23
C LEU A 27 20.76 11.46 40.13
N GLN A 28 21.06 12.00 38.95
CA GLN A 28 21.67 11.23 37.86
C GLN A 28 23.04 10.67 38.25
N VAL A 29 23.90 11.49 38.86
CA VAL A 29 25.24 11.06 39.31
C VAL A 29 25.12 9.93 40.34
N GLN A 30 24.23 10.08 41.33
CA GLN A 30 24.01 9.05 42.36
C GLN A 30 23.47 7.74 41.77
N VAL A 31 22.49 7.80 40.87
CA VAL A 31 21.94 6.61 40.22
C VAL A 31 22.97 5.92 39.32
N LEU A 32 23.79 6.69 38.59
CA LEU A 32 24.87 6.14 37.77
C LEU A 32 25.96 5.50 38.63
N HIS A 33 26.30 6.10 39.77
CA HIS A 33 27.24 5.51 40.73
C HIS A 33 26.70 4.16 41.22
N ASN A 34 25.46 4.10 41.71
CA ASN A 34 24.82 2.87 42.18
C ASN A 34 24.74 1.80 41.08
N HIS A 35 24.51 2.21 39.82
CA HIS A 35 24.53 1.30 38.68
C HIS A 35 25.92 0.70 38.44
N HIS A 36 26.98 1.50 38.48
CA HIS A 36 28.36 1.01 38.29
C HIS A 36 28.84 0.12 39.45
N THR A 37 28.39 0.38 40.68
CA THR A 37 28.76 -0.39 41.87
C THR A 37 27.80 -1.54 42.17
N TYR A 38 26.82 -1.82 41.29
CA TYR A 38 25.80 -2.86 41.48
C TYR A 38 25.08 -2.77 42.84
N THR A 39 24.87 -1.55 43.34
CA THR A 39 24.22 -1.31 44.64
C THR A 39 22.71 -1.27 44.44
N TYR A 40 21.96 -2.23 45.01
CA TYR A 40 20.51 -2.42 44.78
C TYR A 40 19.66 -2.33 46.05
N THR A 41 20.07 -1.51 47.01
CA THR A 41 19.32 -1.29 48.27
C THR A 41 18.04 -0.50 48.06
N GLU A 42 17.15 -0.48 49.05
CA GLU A 42 15.91 0.32 49.00
C GLU A 42 16.19 1.82 48.83
N GLU A 43 17.23 2.34 49.46
CA GLU A 43 17.64 3.74 49.33
C GLU A 43 18.07 4.04 47.89
N ALA A 44 18.86 3.14 47.29
CA ALA A 44 19.33 3.28 45.91
C ALA A 44 18.17 3.23 44.90
N LEU A 45 17.20 2.34 45.11
CA LEU A 45 15.94 2.30 44.37
C LEU A 45 15.09 3.56 44.58
N GLY A 46 15.09 4.12 45.78
CA GLY A 46 14.41 5.39 46.10
C GLY A 46 15.00 6.58 45.35
N LEU A 47 16.31 6.64 45.17
CA LEU A 47 16.99 7.66 44.35
C LEU A 47 16.63 7.51 42.86
N SER A 48 16.62 6.28 42.35
CA SER A 48 16.16 5.99 40.99
C SER A 48 14.70 6.38 40.77
N PHE A 49 13.83 6.12 41.73
CA PHE A 49 12.42 6.54 41.67
C PHE A 49 12.29 8.07 41.61
N LYS A 50 12.97 8.80 42.50
CA LYS A 50 12.97 10.28 42.49
C LYS A 50 13.46 10.85 41.16
N LEU A 51 14.46 10.22 40.54
CA LEU A 51 14.95 10.61 39.22
C LEU A 51 13.86 10.42 38.15
N LEU A 52 13.20 9.27 38.14
CA LEU A 52 12.15 8.94 37.16
C LEU A 52 10.85 9.72 37.35
N GLU A 53 10.53 10.10 38.59
CA GLU A 53 9.41 11.00 38.89
C GLU A 53 9.62 12.38 38.26
N ILE A 54 10.85 12.89 38.23
CA ILE A 54 11.19 14.18 37.61
C ILE A 54 11.40 14.05 36.09
N ASN A 55 12.06 12.97 35.66
CA ASN A 55 12.41 12.71 34.27
C ASN A 55 12.17 11.22 33.90
N PRO A 56 10.95 10.88 33.45
CA PRO A 56 10.63 9.55 32.95
C PRO A 56 11.45 9.11 31.71
N GLU A 57 12.16 10.02 31.04
CA GLU A 57 12.99 9.70 29.87
C GLU A 57 14.41 9.25 30.24
N ALA A 58 14.74 9.11 31.53
CA ALA A 58 16.04 8.60 31.97
C ALA A 58 16.14 7.07 31.75
N TYR A 59 16.43 6.65 30.51
CA TYR A 59 16.51 5.24 30.12
C TYR A 59 17.45 4.40 30.98
N THR A 60 18.62 4.93 31.34
CA THR A 60 19.57 4.23 32.21
C THR A 60 18.99 3.94 33.59
N ALA A 61 18.15 4.84 34.13
CA ALA A 61 17.48 4.61 35.41
C ALA A 61 16.46 3.47 35.29
N TRP A 62 15.69 3.40 34.21
CA TRP A 62 14.80 2.26 33.96
C TRP A 62 15.56 0.93 33.83
N ASN A 63 16.70 0.92 33.16
CA ASN A 63 17.54 -0.28 33.02
C ASN A 63 18.14 -0.70 34.36
N TYR A 64 18.64 0.25 35.14
CA TYR A 64 19.10 0.00 36.51
C TYR A 64 18.01 -0.66 37.37
N ARG A 65 16.76 -0.18 37.31
CA ARG A 65 15.64 -0.79 38.04
C ARG A 65 15.35 -2.21 37.61
N LYS A 66 15.44 -2.53 36.31
CA LYS A 66 15.27 -3.92 35.82
C LYS A 66 16.34 -4.85 36.42
N LEU A 67 17.59 -4.41 36.42
CA LEU A 67 18.71 -5.17 37.00
C LEU A 67 18.53 -5.35 38.51
N ALA A 68 18.15 -4.28 39.21
CA ALA A 68 17.90 -4.31 40.64
C ALA A 68 16.73 -5.26 41.00
N LEU A 69 15.63 -5.22 40.24
CA LEU A 69 14.51 -6.13 40.42
C LEU A 69 14.94 -7.58 40.21
N GLN A 70 15.63 -7.87 39.11
CA GLN A 70 16.15 -9.21 38.82
C GLN A 70 17.13 -9.71 39.89
N HIS A 71 17.96 -8.83 40.44
CA HIS A 71 18.88 -9.16 41.51
C HIS A 71 18.14 -9.49 42.82
N ASN A 72 17.28 -8.57 43.27
CA ASN A 72 16.61 -8.68 44.57
C ASN A 72 15.59 -9.83 44.62
N LEU A 73 15.08 -10.26 43.46
CA LEU A 73 14.20 -11.42 43.37
C LEU A 73 14.92 -12.77 43.48
N LYS A 74 16.26 -12.85 43.32
CA LYS A 74 16.99 -14.13 43.43
C LYS A 74 16.87 -14.75 44.82
N GLU A 75 16.72 -13.91 45.85
CA GLU A 75 16.68 -14.33 47.25
C GLU A 75 15.25 -14.35 47.81
N LEU A 76 14.26 -13.86 47.05
CA LEU A 76 12.85 -13.92 47.43
C LEU A 76 12.20 -15.20 46.90
N SER A 77 11.68 -16.03 47.80
CA SER A 77 10.86 -17.20 47.46
C SER A 77 9.38 -17.03 47.83
N ASP A 78 9.05 -16.03 48.65
CA ASP A 78 7.70 -15.78 49.13
C ASP A 78 6.81 -15.12 48.04
N PRO A 79 5.73 -15.77 47.57
CA PRO A 79 4.87 -15.24 46.52
C PRO A 79 4.24 -13.87 46.85
N GLU A 80 3.83 -13.67 48.11
CA GLU A 80 3.25 -12.41 48.58
C GLU A 80 4.26 -11.26 48.55
N ALA A 81 5.49 -11.49 48.99
CA ALA A 81 6.57 -10.52 48.89
C ALA A 81 6.96 -10.21 47.43
N ILE A 82 6.96 -11.21 46.55
CA ILE A 82 7.19 -11.01 45.10
C ILE A 82 6.08 -10.13 44.52
N LYS A 83 4.81 -10.44 44.82
CA LYS A 83 3.67 -9.65 44.38
C LYS A 83 3.74 -8.21 44.88
N SER A 84 4.07 -8.00 46.15
CA SER A 84 4.26 -6.67 46.75
C SER A 84 5.35 -5.87 46.01
N THR A 85 6.46 -6.53 45.67
CA THR A 85 7.56 -5.92 44.91
C THR A 85 7.11 -5.50 43.51
N VAL A 86 6.39 -6.37 42.81
CA VAL A 86 5.80 -6.06 41.49
C VAL A 86 4.80 -4.90 41.58
N ASP A 87 3.93 -4.90 42.60
CA ASP A 87 2.93 -3.85 42.80
C ASP A 87 3.57 -2.48 43.06
N ASN A 88 4.67 -2.45 43.82
CA ASN A 88 5.49 -1.26 44.06
C ASN A 88 6.15 -0.76 42.78
N GLU A 89 6.70 -1.65 41.95
CA GLU A 89 7.31 -1.27 40.67
C GLU A 89 6.26 -0.73 39.68
N LEU A 90 5.06 -1.34 39.63
CA LEU A 90 3.94 -0.82 38.84
C LEU A 90 3.52 0.59 39.30
N ARG A 91 3.62 0.90 40.60
CA ARG A 91 3.34 2.24 41.15
C ARG A 91 4.38 3.26 40.71
N VAL A 92 5.66 2.89 40.64
CA VAL A 92 6.72 3.75 40.08
C VAL A 92 6.40 4.14 38.64
N VAL A 93 6.01 3.15 37.83
CA VAL A 93 5.61 3.40 36.43
C VAL A 93 4.37 4.29 36.34
N GLU A 94 3.35 4.08 37.18
CA GLU A 94 2.14 4.91 37.20
C GLU A 94 2.46 6.38 37.52
N LEU A 95 3.35 6.63 38.49
CA LEU A 95 3.75 8.00 38.83
C LEU A 95 4.56 8.65 37.71
N ALA A 96 5.46 7.90 37.06
CA ALA A 96 6.17 8.38 35.88
C ALA A 96 5.21 8.71 34.71
N LEU A 97 4.18 7.89 34.48
CA LEU A 97 3.17 8.13 33.44
C LEU A 97 2.24 9.31 33.76
N ARG A 98 1.98 9.59 35.05
CA ARG A 98 1.28 10.84 35.43
C ARG A 98 2.10 12.08 35.09
N GLN A 99 3.42 12.01 35.24
CA GLN A 99 4.31 13.11 34.88
C GLN A 99 4.47 13.25 33.36
N ASN A 100 4.66 12.14 32.65
CA ASN A 100 4.73 12.11 31.19
C ASN A 100 3.99 10.88 30.63
N PRO A 101 2.71 11.02 30.20
CA PRO A 101 1.93 9.91 29.67
C PRO A 101 2.41 9.42 28.29
N LYS A 102 3.38 10.12 27.69
CA LYS A 102 4.01 9.79 26.40
C LYS A 102 5.45 9.29 26.58
N SER A 103 5.80 8.82 27.78
CA SER A 103 7.14 8.31 28.05
C SER A 103 7.34 6.89 27.50
N TYR A 104 8.25 6.74 26.55
CA TYR A 104 8.62 5.43 26.01
C TYR A 104 9.21 4.52 27.09
N GLY A 105 10.09 5.07 27.93
CA GLY A 105 10.74 4.33 29.01
C GLY A 105 9.74 3.72 29.98
N ALA A 106 8.76 4.52 30.44
CA ALA A 106 7.74 4.07 31.39
C ALA A 106 6.83 2.98 30.80
N TRP A 107 6.29 3.20 29.58
CA TRP A 107 5.44 2.20 28.92
C TRP A 107 6.19 0.89 28.63
N TYR A 108 7.44 0.98 28.17
CA TYR A 108 8.26 -0.19 27.91
C TYR A 108 8.59 -0.95 29.21
N HIS A 109 8.93 -0.24 30.28
CA HIS A 109 9.17 -0.85 31.58
C HIS A 109 7.92 -1.60 32.09
N ARG A 110 6.72 -1.00 31.96
CA ARG A 110 5.46 -1.68 32.31
C ARG A 110 5.25 -2.98 31.55
N LYS A 111 5.42 -2.95 30.22
CA LYS A 111 5.29 -4.16 29.37
C LYS A 111 6.32 -5.21 29.75
N TRP A 112 7.56 -4.81 29.98
CA TRP A 112 8.64 -5.69 30.41
C TRP A 112 8.30 -6.39 31.73
N LEU A 113 7.80 -5.64 32.71
CA LEU A 113 7.45 -6.14 34.04
C LEU A 113 6.34 -7.20 33.97
N LEU A 114 5.25 -6.93 33.23
CA LEU A 114 4.18 -7.91 33.03
C LEU A 114 4.67 -9.18 32.31
N ASN A 115 5.57 -9.03 31.34
CA ASN A 115 6.16 -10.16 30.62
C ASN A 115 7.10 -11.01 31.50
N GLN A 116 7.57 -10.52 32.65
CA GLN A 116 8.33 -11.35 33.57
C GLN A 116 7.45 -12.43 34.24
N LYS A 117 6.11 -12.27 34.23
CA LYS A 117 5.14 -13.20 34.82
C LYS A 117 5.46 -13.58 36.28
N LEU A 118 6.02 -12.64 37.03
CA LEU A 118 6.45 -12.83 38.42
C LEU A 118 5.27 -12.88 39.40
N ALA A 119 4.16 -12.25 39.06
CA ALA A 119 2.94 -12.23 39.85
C ALA A 119 1.70 -12.24 38.92
N PRO A 120 0.54 -12.69 39.40
CA PRO A 120 -0.72 -12.57 38.66
C PRO A 120 -0.99 -11.10 38.28
N VAL A 121 -1.38 -10.87 37.03
CA VAL A 121 -1.69 -9.53 36.53
C VAL A 121 -3.09 -9.12 36.97
N ASP A 122 -3.20 -7.98 37.65
CA ASP A 122 -4.49 -7.35 37.93
C ASP A 122 -5.00 -6.60 36.69
N PHE A 123 -5.76 -7.29 35.85
CA PHE A 123 -6.30 -6.71 34.61
C PHE A 123 -7.25 -5.54 34.87
N LYS A 124 -7.95 -5.51 36.01
CA LYS A 124 -8.83 -4.38 36.36
C LYS A 124 -8.00 -3.13 36.61
N ARG A 125 -6.84 -3.28 37.26
CA ARG A 125 -5.86 -2.19 37.42
C ARG A 125 -5.32 -1.72 36.07
N GLU A 126 -4.95 -2.64 35.18
CA GLU A 126 -4.36 -2.30 33.88
C GLU A 126 -5.34 -1.60 32.93
N TYR A 127 -6.55 -2.14 32.77
CA TYR A 127 -7.59 -1.47 31.97
C TYR A 127 -8.07 -0.18 32.63
N GLY A 128 -8.17 -0.13 33.97
CA GLY A 128 -8.52 1.09 34.68
C GLY A 128 -7.48 2.22 34.52
N LEU A 129 -6.20 1.88 34.33
CA LEU A 129 -5.16 2.84 33.94
C LEU A 129 -5.39 3.35 32.52
N LEU A 130 -5.64 2.44 31.56
CA LEU A 130 -5.91 2.78 30.18
C LEU A 130 -7.13 3.69 30.04
N ASP A 131 -8.24 3.37 30.70
CA ASP A 131 -9.46 4.16 30.64
C ASP A 131 -9.24 5.59 31.13
N LYS A 132 -8.47 5.77 32.21
CA LYS A 132 -8.11 7.10 32.71
C LYS A 132 -7.24 7.86 31.71
N LEU A 133 -6.22 7.22 31.15
CA LEU A 133 -5.27 7.88 30.24
C LEU A 133 -5.90 8.22 28.89
N LEU A 134 -6.69 7.30 28.32
CA LEU A 134 -7.40 7.50 27.05
C LEU A 134 -8.59 8.44 27.19
N LYS A 135 -9.19 8.56 28.39
CA LYS A 135 -10.19 9.61 28.64
C LYS A 135 -9.57 11.01 28.65
N VAL A 136 -8.31 11.15 29.08
CA VAL A 136 -7.60 12.44 29.07
C VAL A 136 -7.04 12.76 27.68
N ASP A 137 -6.45 11.77 27.00
CA ASP A 137 -5.94 11.90 25.63
C ASP A 137 -6.34 10.66 24.81
N ALA A 138 -7.49 10.74 24.16
CA ALA A 138 -8.04 9.66 23.33
C ALA A 138 -7.13 9.29 22.15
N ARG A 139 -6.20 10.18 21.77
CA ARG A 139 -5.24 9.99 20.68
C ARG A 139 -3.86 9.54 21.19
N ASN A 140 -3.72 9.19 22.47
CA ASN A 140 -2.46 8.69 23.01
C ASN A 140 -2.14 7.30 22.44
N PHE A 141 -1.32 7.29 21.39
CA PHE A 141 -0.93 6.06 20.69
C PHE A 141 -0.17 5.07 21.60
N HIS A 142 0.50 5.53 22.66
CA HIS A 142 1.13 4.61 23.62
C HIS A 142 0.09 3.84 24.42
N GLY A 143 -0.99 4.50 24.83
CA GLY A 143 -2.13 3.86 25.49
C GLY A 143 -2.76 2.80 24.58
N TRP A 144 -3.04 3.14 23.32
CA TRP A 144 -3.55 2.17 22.34
C TRP A 144 -2.59 1.01 22.08
N ASN A 145 -1.29 1.27 21.95
CA ASN A 145 -0.27 0.22 21.82
C ASN A 145 -0.20 -0.70 23.06
N TYR A 146 -0.35 -0.13 24.26
CA TYR A 146 -0.36 -0.90 25.48
C TYR A 146 -1.64 -1.74 25.60
N ARG A 147 -2.79 -1.18 25.20
CA ARG A 147 -4.06 -1.93 25.12
C ARG A 147 -3.95 -3.14 24.19
N ARG A 148 -3.45 -2.97 22.97
CA ARG A 148 -3.20 -4.09 22.04
C ARG A 148 -2.29 -5.16 22.63
N PHE A 149 -1.25 -4.74 23.36
CA PHE A 149 -0.39 -5.68 24.08
C PHE A 149 -1.16 -6.44 25.17
N LEU A 150 -1.95 -5.76 25.99
CA LEU A 150 -2.73 -6.41 27.05
C LEU A 150 -3.77 -7.38 26.48
N ALA A 151 -4.52 -6.96 25.47
CA ALA A 151 -5.51 -7.81 24.80
C ALA A 151 -4.87 -9.11 24.30
N LYS A 152 -3.72 -9.00 23.61
CA LYS A 152 -2.94 -10.17 23.16
C LYS A 152 -2.39 -10.99 24.34
N PHE A 153 -1.86 -10.35 25.37
CA PHE A 153 -1.31 -11.01 26.55
C PHE A 153 -2.37 -11.84 27.28
N MET A 154 -3.62 -11.38 27.28
CA MET A 154 -4.77 -12.02 27.91
C MET A 154 -5.50 -13.02 27.02
N GLY A 155 -5.20 -13.06 25.71
CA GLY A 155 -6.01 -13.79 24.75
C GLY A 155 -7.44 -13.24 24.67
N VAL A 156 -7.63 -11.92 24.79
CA VAL A 156 -8.94 -11.30 24.57
C VAL A 156 -9.31 -11.50 23.10
N PRO A 157 -10.52 -12.03 22.80
CA PRO A 157 -10.99 -12.18 21.43
C PRO A 157 -11.02 -10.84 20.70
N GLU A 158 -10.62 -10.84 19.42
CA GLU A 158 -10.53 -9.61 18.62
C GLU A 158 -11.90 -8.92 18.47
N GLU A 159 -13.00 -9.68 18.53
CA GLU A 159 -14.38 -9.18 18.47
C GLU A 159 -14.71 -8.27 19.67
N LYS A 160 -14.17 -8.55 20.85
CA LYS A 160 -14.35 -7.68 22.03
C LYS A 160 -13.56 -6.38 21.88
N GLU A 161 -12.38 -6.45 21.29
CA GLU A 161 -11.61 -5.24 20.97
C GLU A 161 -12.26 -4.44 19.84
N LEU A 162 -12.91 -5.12 18.88
CA LEU A 162 -13.68 -4.48 17.82
C LEU A 162 -14.88 -3.72 18.42
N GLN A 163 -15.62 -4.33 19.35
CA GLN A 163 -16.67 -3.65 20.10
C GLN A 163 -16.13 -2.43 20.86
N TYR A 164 -14.97 -2.55 21.52
CA TYR A 164 -14.35 -1.41 22.20
C TYR A 164 -14.04 -0.25 21.24
N THR A 165 -13.60 -0.53 20.00
CA THR A 165 -13.42 0.54 19.01
C THR A 165 -14.74 1.22 18.64
N MET A 166 -15.83 0.44 18.53
CA MET A 166 -17.17 0.99 18.27
C MET A 166 -17.64 1.90 19.40
N ASP A 167 -17.44 1.49 20.65
CA ASP A 167 -17.76 2.32 21.81
C ASP A 167 -16.98 3.63 21.78
N LYS A 168 -15.69 3.59 21.42
CA LYS A 168 -14.84 4.78 21.31
C LYS A 168 -15.16 5.70 20.13
N ILE A 169 -15.63 5.16 19.03
CA ILE A 169 -16.14 5.94 17.89
C ILE A 169 -17.47 6.58 18.27
N SER A 170 -18.36 5.84 18.93
CA SER A 170 -19.66 6.35 19.39
C SER A 170 -19.52 7.46 20.44
N GLU A 171 -18.52 7.38 21.32
CA GLU A 171 -18.18 8.45 22.26
C GLU A 171 -17.61 9.69 21.54
N ASN A 172 -16.80 9.50 20.49
CA ASN A 172 -16.13 10.56 19.74
C ASN A 172 -15.71 10.06 18.35
N PHE A 173 -16.48 10.43 17.31
CA PHE A 173 -16.21 10.03 15.93
C PHE A 173 -14.90 10.62 15.39
N SER A 174 -14.36 11.70 15.96
CA SER A 174 -13.04 12.24 15.59
C SER A 174 -11.85 11.45 16.16
N ASN A 175 -12.10 10.30 16.78
CA ASN A 175 -11.06 9.47 17.36
C ASN A 175 -10.34 8.61 16.29
N TYR A 176 -9.39 9.22 15.59
CA TYR A 176 -8.53 8.53 14.61
C TYR A 176 -7.92 7.22 15.11
N SER A 177 -7.53 7.16 16.38
CA SER A 177 -6.90 5.96 16.94
C SER A 177 -7.89 4.79 17.05
N ALA A 178 -9.18 5.06 17.30
CA ALA A 178 -10.21 4.04 17.32
C ALA A 178 -10.49 3.50 15.91
N TRP A 179 -10.68 4.39 14.91
CA TRP A 179 -10.83 4.00 13.50
C TRP A 179 -9.66 3.18 12.98
N HIS A 180 -8.43 3.62 13.25
CA HIS A 180 -7.23 2.89 12.84
C HIS A 180 -7.13 1.52 13.52
N ASN A 181 -7.48 1.41 14.80
CA ASN A 181 -7.48 0.11 15.47
C ASN A 181 -8.59 -0.81 14.92
N ARG A 182 -9.74 -0.23 14.56
CA ARG A 182 -10.87 -0.94 13.94
C ARG A 182 -10.48 -1.54 12.59
N SER A 183 -9.79 -0.79 11.73
CA SER A 183 -9.35 -1.31 10.42
C SER A 183 -8.38 -2.48 10.56
N ILE A 184 -7.44 -2.42 11.50
CA ILE A 184 -6.52 -3.52 11.78
C ILE A 184 -7.27 -4.77 12.25
N LEU A 185 -8.19 -4.62 13.21
CA LEU A 185 -8.96 -5.75 13.76
C LEU A 185 -9.84 -6.39 12.68
N LEU A 186 -10.56 -5.60 11.88
CA LEU A 186 -11.38 -6.13 10.79
C LEU A 186 -10.54 -6.85 9.74
N SER A 187 -9.40 -6.28 9.34
CA SER A 187 -8.49 -6.96 8.42
C SER A 187 -8.04 -8.33 8.95
N ASN A 188 -7.71 -8.43 10.24
CA ASN A 188 -7.32 -9.70 10.85
C ASN A 188 -8.47 -10.70 10.89
N LEU A 189 -9.66 -10.29 11.34
CA LEU A 189 -10.85 -11.13 11.44
C LEU A 189 -11.29 -11.67 10.08
N LEU A 190 -11.25 -10.83 9.04
CA LEU A 190 -11.56 -11.24 7.65
C LEU A 190 -10.52 -12.22 7.09
N ILE A 191 -9.23 -12.00 7.35
CA ILE A 191 -8.16 -12.92 6.92
C ILE A 191 -8.30 -14.28 7.62
N GLN A 192 -8.69 -14.30 8.90
CA GLN A 192 -8.87 -15.52 9.67
C GLN A 192 -10.19 -16.24 9.37
N GLN A 193 -11.12 -15.61 8.65
CA GLN A 193 -12.48 -16.10 8.42
C GLN A 193 -13.16 -16.50 9.75
N SER A 194 -12.99 -15.65 10.76
CA SER A 194 -13.61 -15.86 12.08
C SER A 194 -15.14 -15.88 11.95
N GLU A 195 -15.82 -16.56 12.88
CA GLU A 195 -17.28 -16.70 12.89
C GLU A 195 -17.97 -15.32 12.81
N GLY A 196 -18.79 -15.11 11.77
CA GLY A 196 -19.47 -13.85 11.50
C GLY A 196 -18.70 -12.85 10.61
N PHE A 197 -17.45 -13.14 10.26
CA PHE A 197 -16.58 -12.32 9.40
C PHE A 197 -16.20 -13.04 8.09
N GLU A 198 -17.05 -13.95 7.62
CA GLU A 198 -16.82 -14.71 6.38
C GLU A 198 -17.20 -13.90 5.13
N SER A 199 -18.13 -12.95 5.25
CA SER A 199 -18.64 -12.15 4.14
C SER A 199 -18.10 -10.71 4.18
N LYS A 200 -17.11 -10.42 3.32
CA LYS A 200 -16.60 -9.05 3.13
C LYS A 200 -17.71 -8.08 2.74
N GLN A 201 -18.61 -8.48 1.85
CA GLN A 201 -19.71 -7.64 1.39
C GLN A 201 -20.58 -7.17 2.57
N LYS A 202 -20.99 -8.09 3.45
CA LYS A 202 -21.81 -7.74 4.62
C LYS A 202 -21.07 -6.78 5.55
N ILE A 203 -19.84 -7.14 5.94
CA ILE A 203 -19.04 -6.35 6.88
C ILE A 203 -18.76 -4.95 6.33
N PHE A 204 -18.30 -4.83 5.09
CA PHE A 204 -17.99 -3.52 4.53
C PHE A 204 -19.25 -2.68 4.27
N SER A 205 -20.41 -3.29 4.00
CA SER A 205 -21.67 -2.53 3.92
C SER A 205 -21.99 -1.86 5.25
N GLU A 206 -21.91 -2.60 6.36
CA GLU A 206 -22.11 -2.07 7.71
C GLU A 206 -21.06 -1.00 8.08
N GLU A 207 -19.79 -1.19 7.71
CA GLU A 207 -18.73 -0.21 7.98
C GLU A 207 -18.84 1.07 7.14
N PHE A 208 -19.31 0.96 5.88
CA PHE A 208 -19.58 2.16 5.10
C PHE A 208 -20.74 2.96 5.72
N GLU A 209 -21.83 2.31 6.12
CA GLU A 209 -22.94 2.99 6.82
C GLU A 209 -22.44 3.71 8.08
N LEU A 210 -21.59 3.04 8.87
CA LEU A 210 -20.99 3.61 10.06
C LEU A 210 -20.13 4.86 9.76
N VAL A 211 -19.22 4.77 8.79
CA VAL A 211 -18.34 5.90 8.47
C VAL A 211 -19.11 7.05 7.83
N ILE A 212 -20.11 6.77 7.00
CA ILE A 212 -20.97 7.79 6.40
C ILE A 212 -21.69 8.60 7.48
N GLN A 213 -22.23 7.94 8.51
CA GLN A 213 -22.83 8.66 9.63
C GLN A 213 -21.85 9.64 10.29
N ALA A 214 -20.58 9.24 10.48
CA ALA A 214 -19.55 10.11 11.02
C ALA A 214 -19.22 11.29 10.08
N LEU A 215 -19.05 11.01 8.79
CA LEU A 215 -18.71 12.01 7.77
C LEU A 215 -19.79 13.09 7.61
N PHE A 216 -21.06 12.71 7.68
CA PHE A 216 -22.18 13.63 7.54
C PHE A 216 -22.47 14.37 8.85
N THR A 217 -22.04 13.84 9.99
CA THR A 217 -22.14 14.52 11.29
C THR A 217 -21.09 15.63 11.43
N ASP A 218 -19.85 15.39 11.01
CA ASP A 218 -18.79 16.41 10.96
C ASP A 218 -17.90 16.21 9.73
N PRO A 219 -18.24 16.86 8.60
CA PRO A 219 -17.46 16.78 7.36
C PRO A 219 -16.04 17.31 7.48
N SER A 220 -15.72 18.07 8.54
CA SER A 220 -14.40 18.65 8.77
C SER A 220 -13.43 17.68 9.46
N ASP A 221 -13.95 16.65 10.13
CA ASP A 221 -13.12 15.64 10.79
C ASP A 221 -12.49 14.69 9.77
N GLN A 222 -11.16 14.60 9.80
CA GLN A 222 -10.39 13.78 8.86
C GLN A 222 -10.44 12.29 9.16
N SER A 223 -10.79 11.90 10.39
CA SER A 223 -10.67 10.52 10.84
C SER A 223 -11.59 9.58 10.07
N GLY A 224 -12.85 9.99 9.90
CA GLY A 224 -13.80 9.26 9.05
C GLY A 224 -13.33 9.19 7.60
N TRP A 225 -12.79 10.28 7.03
CA TRP A 225 -12.34 10.29 5.62
C TRP A 225 -11.20 9.33 5.37
N PHE A 226 -10.25 9.23 6.29
CA PHE A 226 -9.16 8.25 6.19
C PHE A 226 -9.64 6.82 6.38
N TYR A 227 -10.65 6.58 7.22
CA TYR A 227 -11.26 5.26 7.37
C TYR A 227 -12.06 4.85 6.11
N HIS A 228 -12.81 5.78 5.54
CA HIS A 228 -13.48 5.60 4.25
C HIS A 228 -12.48 5.30 3.12
N LEU A 229 -11.33 6.00 3.09
CA LEU A 229 -10.26 5.70 2.14
C LEU A 229 -9.72 4.26 2.29
N TRP A 230 -9.62 3.77 3.52
CA TRP A 230 -9.26 2.37 3.77
C TRP A 230 -10.35 1.42 3.24
N LEU A 231 -11.63 1.67 3.50
CA LEU A 231 -12.75 0.87 2.97
C LEU A 231 -12.76 0.85 1.44
N LEU A 232 -12.57 2.01 0.80
CA LEU A 232 -12.45 2.13 -0.64
C LEU A 232 -11.33 1.25 -1.19
N ALA A 233 -10.17 1.25 -0.54
CA ALA A 233 -9.07 0.38 -0.93
C ALA A 233 -9.47 -1.11 -0.81
N GLN A 234 -10.20 -1.49 0.24
CA GLN A 234 -10.63 -2.87 0.43
C GLN A 234 -11.68 -3.34 -0.60
N THR A 235 -12.54 -2.44 -1.10
CA THR A 235 -13.58 -2.77 -2.08
C THR A 235 -13.14 -2.63 -3.54
N SER A 236 -12.10 -1.84 -3.80
CA SER A 236 -11.59 -1.62 -5.17
C SER A 236 -10.60 -2.71 -5.64
N THR A 237 -9.92 -3.35 -4.69
CA THR A 237 -8.95 -4.41 -4.97
C THR A 237 -9.63 -5.78 -5.00
N PRO A 238 -9.30 -6.64 -5.97
CA PRO A 238 -9.82 -8.01 -5.97
C PRO A 238 -9.19 -8.83 -4.84
N ASP A 239 -9.89 -9.87 -4.40
CA ASP A 239 -9.47 -10.70 -3.26
C ASP A 239 -8.22 -11.54 -3.53
N ASN A 240 -7.99 -11.84 -4.80
CA ASN A 240 -6.91 -12.69 -5.27
C ASN A 240 -5.95 -11.90 -6.18
N PRO A 241 -4.63 -12.17 -6.12
CA PRO A 241 -3.67 -11.56 -7.03
C PRO A 241 -4.01 -11.96 -8.47
N GLN A 242 -4.00 -10.99 -9.37
CA GLN A 242 -4.31 -11.16 -10.79
C GLN A 242 -3.15 -10.62 -11.64
N LEU A 243 -2.81 -11.37 -12.69
CA LEU A 243 -1.93 -10.87 -13.73
C LEU A 243 -2.71 -9.85 -14.56
N ILE A 244 -2.32 -8.58 -14.42
CA ILE A 244 -3.01 -7.46 -15.07
C ILE A 244 -2.33 -7.03 -16.35
N SER A 245 -1.02 -7.27 -16.50
CA SER A 245 -0.35 -7.00 -17.77
C SER A 245 0.88 -7.88 -18.07
N SER A 246 1.23 -8.00 -19.35
CA SER A 246 2.45 -8.67 -19.82
C SER A 246 3.14 -7.92 -20.95
N TRP A 247 4.46 -8.06 -21.02
CA TRP A 247 5.24 -7.78 -22.21
C TRP A 247 6.00 -9.05 -22.61
N PRO A 248 5.88 -9.55 -23.85
CA PRO A 248 4.99 -9.07 -24.90
C PRO A 248 3.51 -9.21 -24.55
N SER A 249 2.68 -8.39 -25.18
CA SER A 249 1.22 -8.44 -25.05
C SER A 249 0.62 -9.65 -25.75
N ASN A 250 -0.61 -10.01 -25.38
CA ASN A 250 -1.36 -11.05 -26.10
C ASN A 250 -1.59 -10.64 -27.56
N GLY A 251 -1.26 -11.52 -28.50
CA GLY A 251 -1.30 -11.28 -29.94
C GLY A 251 -0.22 -10.34 -30.48
N ALA A 252 0.80 -9.98 -29.68
CA ALA A 252 1.88 -9.13 -30.14
C ALA A 252 2.70 -9.79 -31.25
N LYS A 253 3.18 -9.00 -32.21
CA LYS A 253 4.14 -9.42 -33.23
C LYS A 253 5.46 -8.68 -33.03
N LEU A 254 6.51 -9.42 -32.73
CA LEU A 254 7.86 -8.92 -32.55
C LEU A 254 8.66 -9.21 -33.81
N SER A 255 9.27 -8.20 -34.42
CA SER A 255 10.21 -8.41 -35.53
C SER A 255 11.64 -8.18 -35.03
N LEU A 256 12.51 -9.17 -35.23
CA LEU A 256 13.93 -9.11 -34.84
C LEU A 256 14.80 -8.88 -36.08
N CYS A 257 15.47 -7.72 -36.14
CA CYS A 257 16.39 -7.33 -37.22
C CYS A 257 17.82 -7.14 -36.67
N SER A 258 18.84 -7.62 -37.40
CA SER A 258 20.25 -7.44 -37.04
C SER A 258 20.75 -6.07 -37.51
N ALA A 259 21.12 -5.18 -36.59
CA ALA A 259 21.53 -3.81 -36.92
C ALA A 259 22.96 -3.77 -37.51
N ARG A 260 23.11 -3.39 -38.80
CA ARG A 260 24.34 -2.77 -39.31
C ARG A 260 24.13 -1.27 -39.42
N LYS A 261 25.08 -0.49 -38.89
CA LYS A 261 25.13 0.97 -39.00
C LYS A 261 25.32 1.38 -40.46
N ASN A 262 24.43 2.20 -41.00
CA ASN A 262 24.77 3.36 -41.84
C ASN A 262 23.53 4.22 -42.15
N GLU A 263 23.79 5.52 -42.24
CA GLU A 263 22.85 6.62 -42.47
C GLU A 263 22.37 6.63 -43.93
N ASP A 264 21.06 6.48 -44.15
CA ASP A 264 20.22 7.37 -44.97
C ASP A 264 18.89 6.71 -45.43
N GLN A 265 17.85 7.52 -45.21
CA GLN A 265 16.39 7.49 -45.39
C GLN A 265 15.59 6.46 -46.25
N ASN A 266 14.38 6.21 -45.68
CA ASN A 266 13.02 6.01 -46.24
C ASN A 266 12.51 4.59 -46.57
N MET A 267 11.80 3.93 -45.62
CA MET A 267 10.61 3.13 -45.93
C MET A 267 9.64 2.91 -44.73
N VAL A 268 8.37 2.67 -45.06
CA VAL A 268 7.20 2.61 -44.16
C VAL A 268 7.04 1.22 -43.52
N SER A 269 7.11 1.12 -42.20
CA SER A 269 6.79 -0.10 -41.43
C SER A 269 5.28 -0.18 -41.09
N SER A 270 4.75 -1.40 -41.02
CA SER A 270 3.34 -1.65 -40.71
C SER A 270 3.03 -1.36 -39.23
N PRO A 271 1.87 -0.72 -38.90
CA PRO A 271 1.54 -0.24 -37.55
C PRO A 271 1.26 -1.32 -36.48
N SER A 272 1.60 -2.58 -36.74
CA SER A 272 1.33 -3.73 -35.87
C SER A 272 2.57 -4.57 -35.54
N SER A 273 3.76 -4.19 -36.01
CA SER A 273 5.02 -4.84 -35.67
C SER A 273 5.82 -3.96 -34.71
N ILE A 274 6.26 -4.54 -33.59
CA ILE A 274 7.21 -3.90 -32.68
C ILE A 274 8.60 -4.24 -33.18
N CYS A 275 9.30 -3.24 -33.71
CA CYS A 275 10.67 -3.41 -34.19
C CYS A 275 11.63 -3.24 -33.01
N CYS A 276 12.20 -4.35 -32.52
CA CYS A 276 13.07 -4.37 -31.35
C CYS A 276 14.53 -4.09 -31.72
N TYR A 277 14.85 -2.85 -32.12
CA TYR A 277 16.19 -2.46 -32.57
C TYR A 277 17.32 -2.59 -31.51
N SER A 278 16.99 -2.78 -30.24
CA SER A 278 17.97 -2.83 -29.14
C SER A 278 18.35 -4.24 -28.66
N LEU A 279 17.78 -5.32 -29.21
CA LEU A 279 18.11 -6.68 -28.79
C LEU A 279 19.36 -7.19 -29.53
N LYS A 280 20.51 -6.58 -29.25
CA LYS A 280 21.81 -6.88 -29.87
C LYS A 280 22.26 -8.36 -29.80
N GLU A 281 21.56 -9.23 -29.05
CA GLU A 281 22.02 -10.59 -28.74
C GLU A 281 20.97 -11.70 -28.92
N GLY A 282 19.80 -11.44 -29.53
CA GLY A 282 18.76 -12.48 -29.69
C GLY A 282 18.08 -12.89 -28.38
N ILE A 283 18.11 -12.01 -27.37
CA ILE A 283 17.46 -12.21 -26.07
C ILE A 283 16.14 -11.43 -26.06
N ILE A 284 15.02 -12.07 -25.78
CA ILE A 284 13.71 -11.42 -25.66
C ILE A 284 13.25 -11.48 -24.20
N PRO A 285 13.06 -10.33 -23.51
CA PRO A 285 12.45 -10.35 -22.19
C PRO A 285 10.99 -10.81 -22.25
N ILE A 286 10.53 -11.50 -21.22
CA ILE A 286 9.12 -11.66 -20.93
C ILE A 286 8.89 -11.10 -19.54
N VAL A 287 8.04 -10.09 -19.45
CA VAL A 287 7.69 -9.39 -18.22
C VAL A 287 6.23 -9.67 -17.89
N LEU A 288 5.98 -10.08 -16.65
CA LEU A 288 4.66 -10.31 -16.08
C LEU A 288 4.43 -9.34 -14.93
N TYR A 289 3.27 -8.67 -14.92
CA TYR A 289 2.93 -7.67 -13.92
C TYR A 289 1.58 -7.97 -13.22
N PHE A 290 1.66 -8.16 -11.91
CA PHE A 290 0.52 -8.46 -11.03
C PHE A 290 0.05 -7.21 -10.30
N ASN A 291 -1.26 -7.14 -10.05
CA ASN A 291 -1.88 -6.06 -9.27
C ASN A 291 -1.46 -6.06 -7.78
N ASP A 292 -0.98 -7.18 -7.26
CA ASP A 292 -0.51 -7.35 -5.88
C ASP A 292 0.85 -8.08 -5.89
N PRO A 293 1.80 -7.79 -4.97
CA PRO A 293 3.10 -8.45 -4.97
C PRO A 293 2.94 -9.95 -4.69
N VAL A 294 3.46 -10.78 -5.61
CA VAL A 294 3.41 -12.24 -5.50
C VAL A 294 4.79 -12.86 -5.34
N LYS A 295 4.85 -14.08 -4.79
CA LYS A 295 6.00 -14.98 -4.78
C LYS A 295 5.67 -16.30 -5.48
N GLY A 296 6.68 -17.13 -5.75
CA GLY A 296 6.47 -18.50 -6.24
C GLY A 296 6.40 -18.65 -7.75
N LEU A 297 6.78 -17.62 -8.52
CA LEU A 297 6.95 -17.75 -9.97
C LEU A 297 8.19 -18.58 -10.28
N ASN A 298 8.00 -19.66 -11.02
CA ASN A 298 9.03 -20.58 -11.46
C ASN A 298 8.59 -21.26 -12.78
N PRO A 299 9.47 -22.04 -13.43
CA PRO A 299 9.14 -22.71 -14.70
C PRO A 299 8.04 -23.79 -14.61
N THR A 300 7.73 -24.31 -13.42
CA THR A 300 6.63 -25.27 -13.26
C THR A 300 5.27 -24.57 -13.28
N ASN A 301 5.23 -23.33 -12.76
CA ASN A 301 4.03 -22.54 -12.55
C ASN A 301 3.72 -21.58 -13.70
N VAL A 302 4.73 -21.21 -14.49
CA VAL A 302 4.59 -20.47 -15.74
C VAL A 302 5.20 -21.28 -16.86
N LYS A 303 4.35 -21.91 -17.67
CA LYS A 303 4.77 -22.75 -18.79
C LYS A 303 4.86 -21.93 -20.06
N LEU A 304 6.00 -22.01 -20.72
CA LEU A 304 6.20 -21.46 -22.05
C LEU A 304 6.26 -22.63 -23.03
N ASN A 305 5.41 -22.58 -24.05
CA ASN A 305 5.46 -23.49 -25.19
C ASN A 305 5.80 -22.68 -26.44
N SER A 306 6.68 -23.19 -27.28
CA SER A 306 6.94 -22.60 -28.59
C SER A 306 7.34 -23.69 -29.57
N ASP A 307 7.09 -23.42 -30.85
CA ASP A 307 7.64 -24.21 -31.96
C ASP A 307 9.16 -24.03 -32.12
N PHE A 308 9.75 -23.08 -31.37
CA PHE A 308 11.18 -22.78 -31.32
C PHE A 308 11.90 -23.51 -30.17
N VAL A 309 13.16 -23.91 -30.36
CA VAL A 309 14.00 -24.50 -29.30
C VAL A 309 14.70 -23.39 -28.50
N PHE A 310 14.17 -23.07 -27.32
CA PHE A 310 14.80 -22.19 -26.33
C PHE A 310 15.45 -22.98 -25.19
N ASP A 311 16.32 -22.32 -24.42
CA ASP A 311 17.00 -22.96 -23.28
C ASP A 311 15.98 -23.41 -22.21
N LYS A 312 16.14 -24.63 -21.69
CA LYS A 312 15.15 -25.24 -20.78
C LYS A 312 15.18 -24.66 -19.36
N ASP A 313 16.24 -23.93 -19.02
CA ASP A 313 16.47 -23.37 -17.69
C ASP A 313 16.04 -21.88 -17.59
N LEU A 314 14.77 -21.60 -17.93
CA LEU A 314 14.21 -20.25 -17.76
C LEU A 314 14.16 -19.89 -16.27
N GLN A 315 14.72 -18.75 -15.89
CA GLN A 315 14.67 -18.26 -14.51
C GLN A 315 13.82 -17.01 -14.41
N TRP A 316 12.72 -17.10 -13.67
CA TRP A 316 11.91 -15.95 -13.31
C TRP A 316 12.59 -15.14 -12.21
N ARG A 317 12.82 -13.86 -12.49
CA ARG A 317 13.50 -12.93 -11.58
C ARG A 317 12.59 -11.76 -11.26
N PRO A 318 12.46 -11.36 -9.98
CA PRO A 318 11.77 -10.14 -9.61
C PRO A 318 12.56 -8.92 -10.12
N LEU A 319 11.91 -8.00 -10.81
CA LEU A 319 12.53 -6.75 -11.28
C LEU A 319 12.62 -5.69 -10.17
N VAL A 320 11.76 -5.78 -9.15
CA VAL A 320 11.80 -4.93 -7.96
C VAL A 320 11.77 -5.83 -6.74
N ILE A 321 12.91 -5.98 -6.07
CA ILE A 321 13.02 -6.82 -4.87
C ILE A 321 12.64 -5.98 -3.66
N THR A 322 11.57 -6.38 -2.98
CA THR A 322 11.34 -6.00 -1.58
C THR A 322 12.04 -7.02 -0.67
N ASP A 323 12.41 -6.65 0.56
CA ASP A 323 13.16 -7.49 1.53
C ASP A 323 12.55 -8.87 1.85
N SER A 324 11.38 -9.18 1.28
CA SER A 324 10.56 -10.38 1.53
C SER A 324 10.44 -11.33 0.33
N GLY A 325 11.07 -11.04 -0.82
CA GLY A 325 11.02 -11.91 -2.02
C GLY A 325 9.71 -11.84 -2.83
N TYR A 326 8.81 -10.92 -2.49
CA TYR A 326 7.61 -10.62 -3.28
C TYR A 326 7.88 -9.49 -4.28
N SER A 327 7.29 -9.59 -5.46
CA SER A 327 7.34 -8.55 -6.49
C SER A 327 6.03 -8.51 -7.28
N ASN A 328 5.60 -7.31 -7.67
CA ASN A 328 4.55 -7.13 -8.68
C ASN A 328 5.06 -7.49 -10.08
N CYS A 329 6.36 -7.28 -10.34
CA CYS A 329 6.95 -7.35 -11.67
C CYS A 329 8.01 -8.45 -11.73
N TRP A 330 7.81 -9.40 -12.63
CA TRP A 330 8.68 -10.55 -12.82
C TRP A 330 9.14 -10.61 -14.27
N ALA A 331 10.41 -10.91 -14.48
CA ALA A 331 10.97 -11.06 -15.81
C ALA A 331 11.69 -12.39 -15.97
N THR A 332 11.58 -12.97 -17.16
CA THR A 332 12.47 -14.01 -17.67
C THR A 332 13.01 -13.56 -19.03
N TYR A 333 14.03 -14.25 -19.52
CA TYR A 333 14.73 -13.89 -20.76
C TYR A 333 14.80 -15.12 -21.66
N LEU A 334 14.18 -15.01 -22.83
CA LEU A 334 14.25 -16.04 -23.87
C LEU A 334 15.49 -15.79 -24.73
N GLU A 335 16.44 -16.74 -24.74
CA GLU A 335 17.59 -16.71 -25.63
C GLU A 335 17.31 -17.49 -26.92
N ILE A 336 17.40 -16.81 -28.06
CA ILE A 336 17.21 -17.38 -29.40
C ILE A 336 18.57 -17.89 -29.91
N ARG A 337 18.79 -19.20 -29.89
CA ARG A 337 20.07 -19.81 -30.29
C ARG A 337 20.24 -20.09 -31.79
N ASN A 338 19.21 -19.90 -32.61
CA ASN A 338 19.25 -20.26 -34.02
C ASN A 338 19.70 -19.07 -34.88
N LYS A 339 20.99 -19.02 -35.23
CA LYS A 339 21.61 -17.93 -36.02
C LYS A 339 21.59 -18.15 -37.54
N ASP A 340 21.23 -19.35 -37.99
CA ASP A 340 21.27 -19.72 -39.41
C ASP A 340 19.86 -20.02 -39.94
N CYS A 341 19.08 -18.97 -40.20
CA CYS A 341 17.84 -19.10 -40.96
C CYS A 341 17.96 -18.27 -42.24
N SER A 342 17.97 -18.97 -43.38
CA SER A 342 17.98 -18.41 -44.73
C SER A 342 16.59 -17.98 -45.24
N THR A 343 15.55 -18.21 -44.43
CA THR A 343 14.15 -17.84 -44.69
C THR A 343 13.54 -17.12 -43.49
N SER A 344 12.67 -16.13 -43.74
CA SER A 344 11.88 -15.49 -42.69
C SER A 344 10.95 -16.54 -42.06
N GLN A 345 11.13 -16.78 -40.75
CA GLN A 345 10.33 -17.73 -39.99
C GLN A 345 9.57 -17.00 -38.89
N GLN A 346 8.30 -17.38 -38.72
CA GLN A 346 7.44 -16.90 -37.65
C GLN A 346 7.30 -18.00 -36.61
N PHE A 347 7.52 -17.65 -35.34
CA PHE A 347 7.39 -18.57 -34.21
C PHE A 347 6.31 -18.05 -33.27
N SER A 348 5.36 -18.91 -32.94
CA SER A 348 4.40 -18.62 -31.87
C SER A 348 5.02 -19.01 -30.54
N VAL A 349 4.91 -18.13 -29.55
CA VAL A 349 5.22 -18.40 -28.15
C VAL A 349 3.92 -18.31 -27.37
N GLU A 350 3.59 -19.37 -26.66
CA GLU A 350 2.43 -19.53 -25.81
C GLU A 350 2.88 -19.50 -24.35
N VAL A 351 2.30 -18.60 -23.58
CA VAL A 351 2.56 -18.46 -22.14
C VAL A 351 1.30 -18.85 -21.39
N SER A 352 1.42 -19.85 -20.51
CA SER A 352 0.33 -20.33 -19.67
C SER A 352 0.70 -20.33 -18.20
N ILE A 353 -0.19 -19.80 -17.38
CA ILE A 353 -0.12 -19.80 -15.92
C ILE A 353 -1.32 -20.61 -15.42
N PRO A 354 -1.16 -21.94 -15.29
CA PRO A 354 -2.21 -22.82 -14.80
C PRO A 354 -2.30 -22.66 -13.27
N CYS A 355 -2.99 -21.62 -12.79
CA CYS A 355 -3.20 -21.26 -11.37
C CYS A 355 -2.82 -22.33 -10.35
N PRO A 356 -1.54 -22.39 -9.95
CA PRO A 356 -1.11 -23.27 -8.90
C PRO A 356 -1.26 -22.56 -7.55
N ASP A 357 -1.55 -23.32 -6.50
CA ASP A 357 -1.55 -22.85 -5.10
C ASP A 357 -0.19 -22.25 -4.67
N ASP A 358 0.83 -22.33 -5.52
CA ASP A 358 2.18 -21.84 -5.24
C ASP A 358 2.38 -20.34 -5.52
N ILE A 359 1.55 -19.70 -6.36
CA ILE A 359 1.64 -18.24 -6.60
C ILE A 359 0.76 -17.51 -5.57
N MET A 360 1.41 -16.86 -4.61
CA MET A 360 0.76 -16.33 -3.41
C MET A 360 1.13 -14.86 -3.17
N SER A 361 0.14 -14.07 -2.74
CA SER A 361 0.33 -12.69 -2.30
C SER A 361 0.90 -12.61 -0.88
N ARG A 362 1.19 -11.40 -0.41
CA ARG A 362 1.62 -11.18 0.98
C ARG A 362 0.54 -11.50 2.01
N SER A 363 -0.73 -11.39 1.64
CA SER A 363 -1.88 -11.70 2.50
C SER A 363 -2.15 -13.20 2.62
N GLY A 364 -1.45 -14.04 1.84
CA GLY A 364 -1.71 -15.47 1.75
C GLY A 364 -2.78 -15.84 0.72
N SER A 365 -3.29 -14.88 -0.06
CA SER A 365 -4.25 -15.16 -1.14
C SER A 365 -3.53 -15.80 -2.34
N HIS A 366 -4.17 -16.79 -2.96
CA HIS A 366 -3.61 -17.53 -4.10
C HIS A 366 -4.11 -16.96 -5.43
N CYS A 367 -3.28 -17.02 -6.47
CA CYS A 367 -3.72 -16.69 -7.82
C CYS A 367 -4.68 -17.78 -8.31
N ASN A 368 -5.96 -17.45 -8.51
CA ASN A 368 -7.03 -18.40 -8.86
C ASN A 368 -7.56 -18.27 -10.30
N CYS A 369 -7.12 -17.27 -11.05
CA CYS A 369 -7.53 -17.04 -12.45
C CYS A 369 -6.49 -17.55 -13.44
N PRO A 370 -6.73 -18.68 -14.13
CA PRO A 370 -5.75 -19.23 -15.08
C PRO A 370 -5.56 -18.25 -16.23
N VAL A 371 -4.31 -18.00 -16.60
CA VAL A 371 -3.96 -17.04 -17.63
C VAL A 371 -3.30 -17.72 -18.80
N HIS A 372 -3.72 -17.34 -20.01
CA HIS A 372 -3.19 -17.85 -21.25
C HIS A 372 -3.09 -16.73 -22.28
N PHE A 373 -1.90 -16.52 -22.84
CA PHE A 373 -1.69 -15.56 -23.92
C PHE A 373 -0.60 -16.05 -24.88
N THR A 374 -0.64 -15.54 -26.10
CA THR A 374 0.33 -15.89 -27.15
C THR A 374 0.96 -14.64 -27.75
N PHE A 375 2.18 -14.74 -28.25
CA PHE A 375 2.79 -13.70 -29.07
C PHE A 375 3.66 -14.35 -30.16
N THR A 376 3.92 -13.61 -31.24
CA THR A 376 4.66 -14.11 -32.40
C THR A 376 6.01 -13.40 -32.51
N ILE A 377 7.06 -14.16 -32.77
CA ILE A 377 8.39 -13.67 -33.10
C ILE A 377 8.64 -13.91 -34.59
N GLU A 378 8.92 -12.86 -35.34
CA GLU A 378 9.29 -12.88 -36.74
C GLU A 378 10.80 -12.60 -36.86
N LEU A 379 11.55 -13.57 -37.38
CA LEU A 379 12.97 -13.39 -37.70
C LEU A 379 13.11 -12.85 -39.13
N GLY A 380 13.72 -11.67 -39.26
CA GLY A 380 13.95 -11.01 -40.56
C GLY A 380 15.14 -11.60 -41.32
N ASN A 381 15.07 -11.60 -42.66
CA ASN A 381 16.15 -12.04 -43.54
C ASN A 381 17.28 -10.98 -43.63
N ASN A 382 18.54 -11.43 -43.73
CA ASN A 382 19.72 -10.58 -43.96
C ASN A 382 19.78 -9.91 -45.36
N ASN A 383 18.72 -9.98 -46.17
CA ASN A 383 18.79 -9.66 -47.61
C ASN A 383 17.82 -8.58 -48.10
N ASP A 384 17.05 -7.93 -47.23
CA ASP A 384 16.32 -6.74 -47.64
C ASP A 384 17.07 -5.50 -47.15
N GLU A 385 17.36 -4.57 -48.07
CA GLU A 385 17.90 -3.24 -47.82
C GLU A 385 16.93 -2.46 -46.93
N ALA A 386 16.98 -2.72 -45.62
CA ALA A 386 16.23 -1.98 -44.62
C ALA A 386 17.04 -0.74 -44.23
N HIS A 387 16.71 0.37 -44.87
CA HIS A 387 17.18 1.70 -44.50
C HIS A 387 16.44 2.23 -43.27
N ASP A 388 17.21 2.81 -42.36
CA ASP A 388 16.85 3.14 -40.98
C ASP A 388 15.81 4.27 -40.86
N THR A 389 14.99 4.23 -39.80
CA THR A 389 14.25 5.42 -39.32
C THR A 389 14.31 5.41 -37.80
N ASP A 390 15.04 6.39 -37.26
CA ASP A 390 15.20 6.60 -35.82
C ASP A 390 13.89 7.21 -35.25
N LEU A 391 13.00 6.36 -34.74
CA LEU A 391 11.64 6.73 -34.29
C LEU A 391 11.55 7.38 -32.90
N PHE A 392 12.69 7.76 -32.29
CA PHE A 392 12.72 8.30 -30.92
C PHE A 392 13.21 9.75 -30.81
N HIS A 393 13.09 10.57 -31.87
CA HIS A 393 13.64 11.93 -31.85
C HIS A 393 12.70 13.09 -31.50
N ASP A 394 11.41 12.87 -31.29
CA ASP A 394 10.53 13.93 -30.77
C ASP A 394 10.25 13.72 -29.28
N PRO A 395 10.89 14.47 -28.37
CA PRO A 395 10.53 14.44 -26.96
C PRO A 395 9.09 14.93 -26.83
N ILE A 396 8.23 14.08 -26.26
CA ILE A 396 6.88 14.47 -25.84
C ILE A 396 7.06 15.65 -24.87
N SER A 397 6.69 16.86 -25.30
CA SER A 397 6.73 18.03 -24.44
C SER A 397 5.57 17.95 -23.45
N TRP A 398 5.91 17.70 -22.19
CA TRP A 398 4.94 17.68 -21.10
C TRP A 398 4.82 19.10 -20.52
N SER A 399 3.79 19.84 -20.91
CA SER A 399 3.39 21.07 -20.22
C SER A 399 2.10 20.81 -19.44
N SER A 400 2.10 21.12 -18.14
CA SER A 400 0.98 20.84 -17.23
C SER A 400 -0.29 21.66 -17.50
N SER A 401 -0.25 22.56 -18.49
CA SER A 401 -1.21 23.63 -18.71
C SER A 401 -2.02 23.56 -20.01
N GLU A 402 -1.77 22.61 -20.92
CA GLU A 402 -2.46 22.57 -22.22
C GLU A 402 -3.22 21.27 -22.49
N SER A 403 -4.37 21.38 -23.16
CA SER A 403 -5.15 20.26 -23.68
C SER A 403 -4.41 19.58 -24.83
N PHE A 404 -4.26 18.25 -24.75
CA PHE A 404 -3.57 17.42 -25.73
C PHE A 404 -3.95 17.75 -27.19
N GLN A 405 -2.99 18.26 -27.96
CA GLN A 405 -3.04 18.26 -29.43
C GLN A 405 -2.10 17.16 -29.94
N SER A 406 -2.68 16.16 -30.61
CA SER A 406 -1.92 15.09 -31.27
C SER A 406 -1.15 15.67 -32.45
N HIS A 407 0.15 15.87 -32.28
CA HIS A 407 1.08 16.02 -33.41
C HIS A 407 1.73 14.66 -33.68
N GLY A 408 1.43 14.08 -34.84
CA GLY A 408 2.02 12.83 -35.32
C GLY A 408 1.36 11.55 -34.78
N LYS A 409 1.48 10.46 -35.54
CA LYS A 409 1.13 9.09 -35.12
C LYS A 409 2.38 8.43 -34.53
N PRO A 410 2.52 8.27 -33.21
CA PRO A 410 3.58 7.45 -32.65
C PRO A 410 3.20 5.98 -32.87
N SER A 411 4.07 5.18 -33.47
CA SER A 411 3.93 3.71 -33.52
C SER A 411 4.28 3.08 -32.16
N CYS A 412 3.73 3.61 -31.08
CA CYS A 412 3.93 3.10 -29.72
C CYS A 412 2.87 2.05 -29.40
N VAL A 413 3.26 0.98 -28.69
CA VAL A 413 2.35 -0.06 -28.20
C VAL A 413 1.30 0.61 -27.31
N ALA A 414 0.02 0.50 -27.67
CA ALA A 414 -1.05 0.93 -26.77
C ALA A 414 -0.98 0.05 -25.51
N PHE A 415 -0.80 0.65 -24.33
CA PHE A 415 -0.61 -0.11 -23.07
C PHE A 415 -1.79 -1.02 -22.74
N ASP A 416 -2.98 -0.74 -23.26
CA ASP A 416 -4.15 -1.64 -23.15
C ASP A 416 -3.94 -3.00 -23.83
N GLN A 417 -3.02 -3.11 -24.81
CA GLN A 417 -2.65 -4.39 -25.40
C GLN A 417 -1.91 -5.29 -24.40
N LEU A 418 -1.25 -4.70 -23.39
CA LEU A 418 -0.56 -5.46 -22.35
C LEU A 418 -1.56 -6.16 -21.42
N ASN A 419 -2.83 -5.76 -21.38
CA ASN A 419 -3.84 -6.34 -20.50
C ASN A 419 -4.30 -7.73 -20.96
N ILE A 420 -4.31 -8.70 -20.05
CA ILE A 420 -4.54 -10.11 -20.41
C ILE A 420 -5.96 -10.59 -20.08
N THR A 421 -6.63 -9.99 -19.10
CA THR A 421 -7.84 -10.56 -18.49
C THR A 421 -9.11 -9.82 -18.90
N SER A 422 -9.87 -10.38 -19.85
CA SER A 422 -11.20 -9.88 -20.26
C SER A 422 -12.39 -10.70 -19.73
N ALA A 423 -12.16 -11.88 -19.13
CA ALA A 423 -13.19 -12.93 -19.12
C ALA A 423 -13.69 -13.44 -17.75
N LEU A 424 -13.13 -13.07 -16.59
CA LEU A 424 -13.44 -13.78 -15.33
C LEU A 424 -13.86 -12.91 -14.12
N VAL A 425 -14.14 -11.63 -14.31
CA VAL A 425 -14.39 -10.68 -13.20
C VAL A 425 -15.89 -10.53 -12.85
N GLN A 426 -16.79 -11.40 -13.31
CA GLN A 426 -18.21 -11.04 -13.39
C GLN A 426 -19.02 -11.01 -12.07
N GLU A 427 -18.71 -11.82 -11.06
CA GLU A 427 -19.58 -11.88 -9.85
C GLU A 427 -19.06 -11.04 -8.67
N GLU A 428 -17.78 -11.14 -8.30
CA GLU A 428 -17.19 -10.31 -7.22
C GLU A 428 -17.14 -8.82 -7.58
N SER A 429 -17.10 -8.45 -8.86
CA SER A 429 -17.08 -7.03 -9.25
C SER A 429 -18.44 -6.34 -9.16
N ARG A 430 -19.54 -7.08 -9.17
CA ARG A 430 -20.87 -6.49 -9.30
C ARG A 430 -21.28 -5.77 -8.02
N TRP A 431 -21.19 -6.43 -6.87
CA TRP A 431 -21.50 -5.79 -5.59
C TRP A 431 -20.55 -4.63 -5.28
N ASN A 432 -19.27 -4.76 -5.64
CA ASN A 432 -18.28 -3.70 -5.47
C ASN A 432 -18.68 -2.46 -6.28
N LEU A 433 -19.03 -2.63 -7.55
CA LEU A 433 -19.49 -1.54 -8.41
C LEU A 433 -20.80 -0.92 -7.90
N ASP A 434 -21.78 -1.74 -7.54
CA ASP A 434 -23.07 -1.27 -7.03
C ASP A 434 -22.84 -0.45 -5.75
N ARG A 435 -22.05 -0.96 -4.80
CA ARG A 435 -21.74 -0.26 -3.54
C ARG A 435 -21.01 1.06 -3.77
N LEU A 436 -20.01 1.08 -4.66
CA LEU A 436 -19.27 2.31 -4.98
C LEU A 436 -20.15 3.32 -5.73
N SER A 437 -21.08 2.86 -6.56
CA SER A 437 -22.07 3.73 -7.21
C SER A 437 -22.98 4.40 -6.19
N ASP A 438 -23.48 3.62 -5.20
CA ASP A 438 -24.31 4.15 -4.12
C ASP A 438 -23.56 5.24 -3.31
N GLU A 439 -22.27 5.04 -3.03
CA GLU A 439 -21.45 6.07 -2.37
C GLU A 439 -21.30 7.32 -3.24
N ILE A 440 -21.05 7.17 -4.55
CA ILE A 440 -20.92 8.31 -5.46
C ILE A 440 -22.18 9.18 -5.42
N ASP A 441 -23.35 8.56 -5.49
CA ASP A 441 -24.63 9.27 -5.46
C ASP A 441 -24.83 9.97 -4.11
N LEU A 442 -24.50 9.29 -3.00
CA LEU A 442 -24.57 9.86 -1.66
C LEU A 442 -23.63 11.08 -1.48
N PHE A 443 -22.38 10.99 -1.97
CA PHE A 443 -21.42 12.10 -1.86
C PHE A 443 -21.74 13.27 -2.81
N ARG A 444 -22.45 13.03 -3.92
CA ARG A 444 -22.96 14.09 -4.81
C ARG A 444 -24.06 14.93 -4.15
N ASP A 445 -24.84 14.32 -3.27
CA ASP A 445 -25.92 14.98 -2.53
C ASP A 445 -25.42 15.79 -1.32
N LEU A 446 -24.11 15.78 -1.02
CA LEU A 446 -23.57 16.57 0.08
C LEU A 446 -23.71 18.08 -0.19
N PRO A 447 -24.23 18.86 0.78
CA PRO A 447 -24.56 20.27 0.57
C PRO A 447 -23.33 21.22 0.50
N ASP A 448 -22.12 20.72 0.75
CA ASP A 448 -20.90 21.54 0.77
C ASP A 448 -20.09 21.40 -0.51
N GLU A 449 -20.45 22.20 -1.52
CA GLU A 449 -19.73 22.30 -2.80
C GLU A 449 -18.25 22.70 -2.65
N ASN A 450 -17.83 23.20 -1.49
CA ASN A 450 -16.45 23.60 -1.20
C ASN A 450 -15.71 22.63 -0.27
N SER A 451 -16.28 21.45 0.02
CA SER A 451 -15.58 20.42 0.77
C SER A 451 -14.50 19.75 -0.09
N LYS A 452 -13.24 20.05 0.21
CA LYS A 452 -12.10 19.37 -0.42
C LYS A 452 -12.08 17.86 -0.17
N PHE A 453 -12.60 17.41 0.98
CA PHE A 453 -12.66 15.99 1.30
C PHE A 453 -13.73 15.27 0.48
N ALA A 454 -14.91 15.87 0.31
CA ALA A 454 -15.97 15.31 -0.53
C ALA A 454 -15.50 15.21 -2.00
N LYS A 455 -14.96 16.30 -2.57
CA LYS A 455 -14.43 16.32 -3.95
C LYS A 455 -13.31 15.29 -4.17
N LEU A 456 -12.38 15.17 -3.23
CA LEU A 456 -11.31 14.18 -3.32
C LEU A 456 -11.84 12.75 -3.19
N THR A 457 -12.82 12.51 -2.33
CA THR A 457 -13.47 11.21 -2.18
C THR A 457 -14.24 10.83 -3.44
N LEU A 458 -15.01 11.74 -4.03
CA LEU A 458 -15.70 11.54 -5.32
C LEU A 458 -14.72 11.19 -6.44
N ALA A 459 -13.62 11.96 -6.59
CA ALA A 459 -12.60 11.65 -7.58
C ALA A 459 -12.03 10.23 -7.41
N ARG A 460 -11.75 9.82 -6.18
CA ARG A 460 -11.24 8.47 -5.87
C ARG A 460 -12.26 7.37 -6.12
N LEU A 461 -13.53 7.57 -5.75
CA LEU A 461 -14.62 6.63 -6.02
C LEU A 461 -14.81 6.41 -7.53
N LEU A 462 -14.80 7.50 -8.32
CA LEU A 462 -14.90 7.43 -9.77
C LEU A 462 -13.72 6.66 -10.38
N LEU A 463 -12.50 6.91 -9.92
CA LEU A 463 -11.32 6.17 -10.39
C LEU A 463 -11.34 4.70 -9.97
N ALA A 464 -11.87 4.37 -8.80
CA ALA A 464 -12.09 2.99 -8.38
C ALA A 464 -13.09 2.28 -9.31
N CYS A 465 -14.23 2.91 -9.62
CA CYS A 465 -15.20 2.41 -10.59
C CYS A 465 -14.58 2.24 -11.99
N ALA A 466 -13.78 3.20 -12.44
CA ALA A 466 -13.03 3.12 -13.70
C ALA A 466 -12.06 1.93 -13.73
N ALA A 467 -11.35 1.69 -12.62
CA ALA A 467 -10.39 0.58 -12.48
C ALA A 467 -11.07 -0.79 -12.36
N ILE A 468 -12.27 -0.88 -11.80
CA ILE A 468 -13.05 -2.13 -11.80
C ILE A 468 -13.62 -2.39 -13.20
N LYS A 469 -14.18 -1.35 -13.83
CA LYS A 469 -14.76 -1.44 -15.19
C LYS A 469 -13.71 -1.69 -16.26
N SER A 470 -12.44 -1.28 -16.10
CA SER A 470 -11.37 -1.59 -17.05
C SER A 470 -11.09 -3.09 -17.17
N ARG A 471 -11.44 -3.87 -16.13
CA ARG A 471 -11.39 -5.34 -16.15
C ARG A 471 -12.57 -5.97 -16.90
N GLY A 472 -13.61 -5.18 -17.18
CA GLY A 472 -14.76 -5.53 -18.01
C GLY A 472 -14.73 -4.78 -19.36
N SER A 473 -15.42 -5.28 -20.38
CA SER A 473 -15.30 -4.76 -21.74
C SER A 473 -15.98 -3.38 -21.99
N SER A 474 -16.31 -2.60 -20.95
CA SER A 474 -17.06 -1.34 -21.04
C SER A 474 -16.13 -0.12 -21.04
N LEU A 475 -15.57 0.21 -22.21
CA LEU A 475 -14.64 1.34 -22.38
C LEU A 475 -15.33 2.72 -22.28
N ILE A 476 -16.63 2.80 -22.57
CA ILE A 476 -17.39 4.06 -22.60
C ILE A 476 -17.66 4.57 -21.18
N GLU A 477 -18.12 3.69 -20.28
CA GLU A 477 -18.40 4.06 -18.88
C GLU A 477 -17.11 4.46 -18.14
N ARG A 478 -16.01 3.71 -18.38
CA ARG A 478 -14.68 4.05 -17.85
C ARG A 478 -14.27 5.48 -18.21
N LYS A 479 -14.47 5.87 -19.48
CA LYS A 479 -14.15 7.21 -19.95
C LYS A 479 -14.93 8.29 -19.19
N GLY A 480 -16.24 8.08 -18.99
CA GLY A 480 -17.08 9.01 -18.24
C GLY A 480 -16.56 9.24 -16.82
N TYR A 481 -16.23 8.18 -16.09
CA TYR A 481 -15.67 8.29 -14.74
C TYR A 481 -14.33 9.04 -14.70
N CYS A 482 -13.42 8.77 -15.64
CA CYS A 482 -12.13 9.47 -15.70
C CYS A 482 -12.31 10.96 -16.04
N GLU A 483 -13.20 11.32 -16.96
CA GLU A 483 -13.48 12.72 -17.31
C GLU A 483 -14.06 13.51 -16.14
N GLU A 484 -14.98 12.90 -15.39
CA GLU A 484 -15.56 13.51 -14.19
C GLU A 484 -14.50 13.67 -13.08
N ALA A 485 -13.67 12.65 -12.83
CA ALA A 485 -12.58 12.72 -11.85
C ALA A 485 -11.56 13.83 -12.18
N LEU A 486 -11.23 14.02 -13.47
CA LEU A 486 -10.37 15.13 -13.92
C LEU A 486 -10.96 16.51 -13.60
N GLY A 487 -12.29 16.64 -13.68
CA GLY A 487 -13.01 17.84 -13.24
C GLY A 487 -12.77 18.12 -11.76
N PHE A 488 -12.99 17.12 -10.90
CA PHE A 488 -12.77 17.26 -9.46
C PHE A 488 -11.32 17.59 -9.09
N PHE A 489 -10.31 16.98 -9.74
CA PHE A 489 -8.91 17.36 -9.49
C PHE A 489 -8.61 18.80 -9.92
N SER A 490 -9.21 19.26 -11.02
CA SER A 490 -9.06 20.65 -11.48
C SER A 490 -9.65 21.64 -10.47
N ASP A 491 -10.78 21.30 -9.87
CA ASP A 491 -11.36 22.07 -8.76
C ASP A 491 -10.46 22.07 -7.51
N LEU A 492 -9.97 20.90 -7.11
CA LEU A 492 -9.13 20.72 -5.92
C LEU A 492 -7.81 21.50 -6.00
N ILE A 493 -7.20 21.58 -7.18
CA ILE A 493 -6.00 22.39 -7.44
C ILE A 493 -6.21 23.87 -7.04
N ASN A 494 -7.42 24.39 -7.24
CA ASN A 494 -7.78 25.75 -6.90
C ASN A 494 -8.26 25.89 -5.44
N LEU A 495 -9.01 24.89 -4.95
CA LEU A 495 -9.64 24.89 -3.62
C LEU A 495 -8.67 24.63 -2.47
N ASP A 496 -7.64 23.80 -2.66
CA ASP A 496 -6.62 23.51 -1.65
C ASP A 496 -5.19 23.69 -2.23
N PRO A 497 -4.71 24.95 -2.35
CA PRO A 497 -3.39 25.25 -2.90
C PRO A 497 -2.24 24.59 -2.14
N SER A 498 -2.43 24.24 -0.86
CA SER A 498 -1.39 23.62 -0.04
C SER A 498 -1.06 22.18 -0.50
N HIS A 499 -2.01 21.52 -1.16
CA HIS A 499 -1.86 20.18 -1.74
C HIS A 499 -1.91 20.18 -3.27
N LYS A 500 -1.81 21.35 -3.92
CA LYS A 500 -1.88 21.51 -5.37
C LYS A 500 -1.05 20.45 -6.13
N ARG A 501 0.21 20.27 -5.75
CA ARG A 501 1.12 19.32 -6.41
C ARG A 501 0.60 17.88 -6.36
N TYR A 502 0.03 17.48 -5.22
CA TYR A 502 -0.57 16.14 -5.09
C TYR A 502 -1.73 15.97 -6.08
N TYR A 503 -2.62 16.96 -6.21
CA TYR A 503 -3.72 16.89 -7.16
C TYR A 503 -3.26 16.94 -8.62
N GLU A 504 -2.20 17.70 -8.94
CA GLU A 504 -1.60 17.72 -10.28
C GLU A 504 -0.99 16.36 -10.64
N ASP A 505 -0.34 15.69 -9.68
CA ASP A 505 0.23 14.35 -9.86
C ASP A 505 -0.89 13.31 -10.10
N GLU A 506 -1.93 13.29 -9.26
CA GLU A 506 -3.11 12.41 -9.42
C GLU A 506 -3.81 12.65 -10.76
N ARG A 507 -4.05 13.93 -11.12
CA ARG A 507 -4.62 14.31 -12.42
C ARG A 507 -3.76 13.84 -13.59
N SER A 508 -2.44 13.92 -13.46
CA SER A 508 -1.50 13.46 -14.48
C SER A 508 -1.55 11.95 -14.67
N LEU A 509 -1.71 11.17 -13.59
CA LEU A 509 -1.92 9.71 -13.67
C LEU A 509 -3.17 9.37 -14.50
N VAL A 510 -4.28 10.07 -14.26
CA VAL A 510 -5.53 9.87 -15.01
C VAL A 510 -5.36 10.26 -16.49
N LEU A 511 -4.66 11.36 -16.78
CA LEU A 511 -4.36 11.76 -18.15
C LEU A 511 -3.46 10.77 -18.87
N MET A 512 -2.44 10.22 -18.20
CA MET A 512 -1.61 9.15 -18.76
C MET A 512 -2.45 7.93 -19.10
N ASP A 513 -3.36 7.52 -18.22
CA ASP A 513 -4.30 6.43 -18.47
C ASP A 513 -5.27 6.70 -19.64
N GLN A 514 -5.63 7.97 -19.90
CA GLN A 514 -6.41 8.32 -21.09
C GLN A 514 -5.59 8.26 -22.40
N VAL A 515 -4.30 8.61 -22.35
CA VAL A 515 -3.40 8.58 -23.52
C VAL A 515 -3.18 7.14 -23.97
N THR A 516 -2.94 6.23 -23.02
CA THR A 516 -2.79 4.81 -23.32
C THR A 516 -4.01 4.22 -24.03
N TRP A 517 -5.21 4.69 -23.67
CA TRP A 517 -6.49 4.27 -24.25
C TRP A 517 -6.81 4.90 -25.62
N LYS A 518 -6.58 6.20 -25.82
CA LYS A 518 -6.89 6.87 -27.12
C LYS A 518 -6.05 6.30 -28.28
N MET A 519 -4.86 5.77 -27.99
CA MET A 519 -4.07 5.02 -28.97
C MET A 519 -4.78 3.74 -29.45
N PHE A 520 -5.59 3.11 -28.59
CA PHE A 520 -6.38 1.92 -28.91
C PHE A 520 -7.60 2.22 -29.81
N GLU A 521 -8.38 3.27 -29.50
CA GLU A 521 -9.56 3.65 -30.31
C GLU A 521 -9.17 3.97 -31.75
N ASN A 522 -8.06 4.71 -31.93
CA ASN A 522 -7.48 4.99 -33.25
C ASN A 522 -6.96 3.73 -33.96
N SER A 523 -6.46 2.72 -33.22
CA SER A 523 -6.04 1.44 -33.79
C SER A 523 -7.23 0.58 -34.26
N LEU A 524 -8.33 0.57 -33.51
CA LEU A 524 -9.57 -0.13 -33.84
C LEU A 524 -10.30 0.52 -35.03
N LEU A 525 -10.36 1.85 -35.06
CA LEU A 525 -10.92 2.61 -36.17
C LEU A 525 -10.09 2.39 -37.45
N ASN A 526 -8.76 2.31 -37.36
CA ASN A 526 -7.90 1.96 -38.49
C ASN A 526 -8.05 0.50 -38.95
N ARG A 527 -8.37 -0.45 -38.04
CA ARG A 527 -8.68 -1.84 -38.41
C ARG A 527 -10.06 -1.95 -39.10
N ARG A 528 -11.07 -1.22 -38.61
CA ARG A 528 -12.40 -1.15 -39.25
C ARG A 528 -12.36 -0.44 -40.60
N SER A 529 -11.61 0.65 -40.74
CA SER A 529 -11.46 1.34 -42.04
C SER A 529 -10.73 0.48 -43.07
N ARG A 530 -9.76 -0.36 -42.66
CA ARG A 530 -9.14 -1.37 -43.54
C ARG A 530 -10.11 -2.49 -43.94
N GLN A 531 -10.99 -2.96 -43.05
CA GLN A 531 -12.02 -3.93 -43.40
C GLN A 531 -13.09 -3.35 -44.34
N PHE A 532 -13.50 -2.09 -44.13
CA PHE A 532 -14.43 -1.41 -45.05
C PHE A 532 -13.79 -1.09 -46.41
N SER A 533 -12.48 -0.77 -46.45
CA SER A 533 -11.75 -0.56 -47.70
C SER A 533 -11.54 -1.86 -48.50
N ILE A 534 -11.42 -3.02 -47.84
CA ILE A 534 -11.30 -4.31 -48.53
C ILE A 534 -12.68 -4.81 -49.01
N ALA A 535 -13.77 -4.49 -48.30
CA ALA A 535 -15.12 -4.84 -48.71
C ALA A 535 -15.67 -3.99 -49.89
N GLN A 536 -15.11 -2.80 -50.14
CA GLN A 536 -15.48 -1.97 -51.31
C GLN A 536 -14.66 -2.26 -52.57
N LEU A 537 -13.56 -3.02 -52.48
CA LEU A 537 -12.70 -3.37 -53.62
C LEU A 537 -13.07 -4.71 -54.29
N THR A 538 -14.04 -5.46 -53.77
CA THR A 538 -14.57 -6.70 -54.37
C THR A 538 -15.91 -6.53 -55.09
N TRP A 539 -16.31 -5.29 -55.41
CA TRP A 539 -17.51 -5.00 -56.23
C TRP A 539 -17.21 -4.25 -57.54
N PHE A 540 -15.94 -4.10 -57.90
CA PHE A 540 -15.52 -3.63 -59.23
C PHE A 540 -14.17 -4.27 -59.59
N LEU A 541 -14.24 -5.55 -60.00
CA LEU A 541 -13.39 -6.32 -60.91
C LEU A 541 -13.98 -7.74 -60.95
#